data_AF-A0A318IAD0-F1
#
_entry.id   AF-A0A318IAD0-F1
#
_cell.length_a   1.000
_cell.length_b   1.000
_cell.length_c   1.000
_cell.angle_alpha   90.00
_cell.angle_beta   90.00
_cell.angle_gamma   90.00
#
_symmetry.space_group_name_H-M   'P 1'
#
loop_
_entity.id
_entity.type
_entity.pdbx_description
1 polymer ?
#
loop_
_entity_poly.entity_id
_entity_poly.type
_entity_poly.pdbx_seq_one_letter_code
_entity_poly.pdbx_strand_id
1 'polypeptide(L)'
;MWKNNYFFRILFLGFLFIIISSFNHSIPVLSESKDTQTQSLVFNTDGLYNAEFYDYIFRGHFENIDIKREDMPFLMIFEQYLRAFGRQCPSYLPEDKVEIMEQVCAMEEVSKNIYGDVLSRVCVEYKWVGTGLFARPDLYNAKTEVENIQRSDALRTTMEMILDPNSMGNSVDLMHQAKGLKNDMLQIFKINSCNSPGVRRFEENLKLFALNKPSIRMEAHSKYATMKKSGGPTGSQDFNKLIDDLVTNQSKTWSFNRYTPGSISAVSVMSKDSQGRPKSLKANYSYSGFGSSNQGWVRIDFNNGLPNCIYFFDFPNNCKTPNSSIVASYAQGDYGR
;
A
#
# COMPACT_ATOMS: atom_id res chain seq x y z
N MET A 1 -53.35 54.64 1.41
CA MET A 1 -54.66 55.34 1.27
C MET A 1 -54.74 55.86 -0.16
N TRP A 2 -55.57 55.22 -1.01
CA TRP A 2 -55.98 55.65 -2.37
C TRP A 2 -54.85 55.80 -3.43
N LYS A 3 -55.03 55.55 -4.73
CA LYS A 3 -56.20 55.22 -5.56
C LYS A 3 -55.73 54.68 -6.92
N ASN A 4 -56.65 53.96 -7.53
CA ASN A 4 -56.65 53.29 -8.84
C ASN A 4 -56.50 54.20 -10.08
N ASN A 5 -56.03 53.54 -11.16
CA ASN A 5 -56.49 53.52 -12.56
C ASN A 5 -56.64 54.83 -13.36
N TYR A 6 -56.14 54.85 -14.60
CA TYR A 6 -56.91 54.48 -15.81
C TYR A 6 -56.21 54.90 -17.14
N PHE A 7 -56.59 54.19 -18.22
CA PHE A 7 -56.70 54.64 -19.63
C PHE A 7 -55.39 54.71 -20.47
N PHE A 8 -55.32 54.29 -21.75
CA PHE A 8 -56.34 54.00 -22.77
C PHE A 8 -55.70 53.32 -24.02
N ARG A 9 -56.53 52.54 -24.78
CA ARG A 9 -56.58 52.31 -26.26
C ARG A 9 -55.36 51.61 -26.92
N ILE A 10 -55.42 50.38 -27.45
CA ILE A 10 -56.31 49.70 -28.45
C ILE A 10 -56.36 50.37 -29.84
N LEU A 11 -55.86 49.62 -30.85
CA LEU A 11 -56.34 49.36 -32.23
C LEU A 11 -55.11 49.08 -33.12
N PHE A 12 -55.01 48.15 -34.08
CA PHE A 12 -55.83 47.05 -34.64
C PHE A 12 -54.84 46.31 -35.60
N LEU A 13 -54.64 45.00 -35.49
CA LEU A 13 -55.21 43.92 -36.33
C LEU A 13 -54.55 43.70 -37.71
N GLY A 14 -53.93 42.53 -37.87
CA GLY A 14 -53.49 41.94 -39.14
C GLY A 14 -53.18 40.45 -38.96
N PHE A 15 -54.14 39.61 -39.34
CA PHE A 15 -54.18 38.13 -39.26
C PHE A 15 -53.05 37.42 -40.04
N LEU A 16 -52.49 36.31 -39.51
CA LEU A 16 -52.58 34.96 -40.12
C LEU A 16 -51.88 33.85 -39.29
N PHE A 17 -52.68 32.84 -38.92
CA PHE A 17 -52.42 31.39 -38.75
C PHE A 17 -51.17 30.83 -38.04
N ILE A 18 -51.39 30.43 -36.77
CA ILE A 18 -51.30 29.08 -36.17
C ILE A 18 -50.32 28.06 -36.79
N ILE A 19 -49.28 27.69 -36.02
CA ILE A 19 -49.00 26.28 -35.66
C ILE A 19 -48.70 26.23 -34.14
N ILE A 20 -49.37 25.30 -33.48
CA ILE A 20 -49.35 25.01 -32.05
C ILE A 20 -48.24 23.98 -31.77
N SER A 21 -47.36 24.25 -30.80
CA SER A 21 -47.04 23.27 -29.75
C SER A 21 -46.31 23.95 -28.59
N SER A 22 -47.02 23.95 -27.47
CA SER A 22 -46.73 24.54 -26.18
C SER A 22 -45.68 23.74 -25.40
N PHE A 23 -44.61 24.41 -24.97
CA PHE A 23 -43.87 24.00 -23.78
C PHE A 23 -44.34 24.83 -22.60
N ASN A 24 -44.94 24.16 -21.61
CA ASN A 24 -45.36 24.75 -20.35
C ASN A 24 -44.13 25.26 -19.60
N HIS A 25 -44.16 26.55 -19.28
CA HIS A 25 -43.23 27.22 -18.40
C HIS A 25 -43.72 27.04 -16.97
N SER A 26 -42.99 26.26 -16.16
CA SER A 26 -43.14 26.22 -14.72
C SER A 26 -41.93 26.90 -14.07
N ILE A 27 -42.23 27.74 -13.10
CA ILE A 27 -41.35 28.63 -12.33
C ILE A 27 -40.11 27.89 -11.79
N PRO A 28 -38.89 28.42 -11.94
CA PRO A 28 -37.72 27.82 -11.33
C PRO A 28 -37.73 28.09 -9.83
N VAL A 29 -37.93 27.03 -9.07
CA VAL A 29 -37.62 26.95 -7.64
C VAL A 29 -36.14 27.30 -7.48
N LEU A 30 -35.84 28.25 -6.60
CA LEU A 30 -34.50 28.53 -6.11
C LEU A 30 -33.95 27.26 -5.46
N SER A 31 -33.22 26.46 -6.24
CA SER A 31 -32.37 25.40 -5.73
C SER A 31 -31.06 26.06 -5.32
N GLU A 32 -30.87 26.26 -4.02
CA GLU A 32 -29.56 26.55 -3.45
C GLU A 32 -28.55 25.56 -4.03
N SER A 33 -27.61 26.06 -4.83
CA SER A 33 -26.43 25.33 -5.21
C SER A 33 -25.59 25.12 -3.95
N LYS A 34 -25.82 24.00 -3.26
CA LYS A 34 -24.78 23.38 -2.42
C LYS A 34 -23.69 22.86 -3.36
N ASP A 35 -22.86 23.78 -3.80
CA ASP A 35 -21.51 23.47 -4.27
C ASP A 35 -20.68 23.10 -3.03
N THR A 36 -21.00 21.94 -2.45
CA THR A 36 -20.07 21.27 -1.57
C THR A 36 -19.24 20.41 -2.49
N GLN A 37 -18.01 20.84 -2.77
CA GLN A 37 -16.99 19.94 -3.33
C GLN A 37 -17.02 18.67 -2.50
N THR A 38 -17.64 17.61 -3.01
CA THR A 38 -17.57 16.27 -2.44
C THR A 38 -16.09 15.91 -2.50
N GLN A 39 -15.38 16.09 -1.39
CA GLN A 39 -14.00 15.64 -1.28
C GLN A 39 -14.02 14.14 -1.57
N SER A 40 -13.51 13.75 -2.73
CA SER A 40 -13.57 12.37 -3.19
C SER A 40 -12.87 11.49 -2.15
N LEU A 41 -13.57 10.49 -1.63
CA LEU A 41 -13.02 9.52 -0.68
C LEU A 41 -12.03 8.61 -1.42
N VAL A 42 -10.79 9.08 -1.55
CA VAL A 42 -9.73 8.42 -2.33
C VAL A 42 -8.48 8.29 -1.46
N PHE A 43 -7.88 7.11 -1.50
CA PHE A 43 -6.59 6.82 -0.90
C PHE A 43 -5.75 6.05 -1.92
N ASN A 44 -4.69 6.67 -2.40
CA ASN A 44 -3.81 6.11 -3.42
C ASN A 44 -2.73 5.24 -2.80
N THR A 45 -2.64 3.99 -3.26
CA THR A 45 -1.64 3.01 -2.82
C THR A 45 -0.67 2.61 -3.92
N ASP A 46 -0.77 3.23 -5.10
CA ASP A 46 0.01 2.83 -6.26
C ASP A 46 1.51 3.05 -6.10
N GLY A 47 2.27 2.02 -6.47
CA GLY A 47 3.72 2.01 -6.38
C GLY A 47 4.28 1.78 -4.97
N LEU A 48 3.41 1.64 -3.96
CA LEU A 48 3.82 1.22 -2.61
C LEU A 48 4.12 -0.29 -2.60
N TYR A 49 5.01 -0.71 -1.72
CA TYR A 49 5.38 -2.10 -1.46
C TYR A 49 4.21 -2.86 -0.85
N ASN A 50 3.53 -2.30 0.16
CA ASN A 50 2.37 -2.89 0.83
C ASN A 50 1.03 -2.40 0.25
N ALA A 51 0.97 -2.11 -1.05
CA ALA A 51 -0.16 -1.45 -1.70
C ALA A 51 -1.52 -2.15 -1.49
N GLU A 52 -1.52 -3.49 -1.56
CA GLU A 52 -2.70 -4.32 -1.32
C GLU A 52 -3.23 -4.18 0.10
N PHE A 53 -2.35 -4.36 1.09
CA PHE A 53 -2.70 -4.23 2.50
C PHE A 53 -3.33 -2.85 2.77
N TYR A 54 -2.71 -1.80 2.26
CA TYR A 54 -3.20 -0.45 2.43
C TYR A 54 -4.58 -0.21 1.79
N ASP A 55 -4.82 -0.75 0.59
CA ASP A 55 -6.12 -0.62 -0.10
C ASP A 55 -7.21 -1.42 0.61
N TYR A 56 -6.92 -2.64 1.08
CA TYR A 56 -7.87 -3.44 1.85
C TYR A 56 -8.23 -2.79 3.19
N ILE A 57 -7.25 -2.23 3.92
CA ILE A 57 -7.51 -1.46 5.14
C ILE A 57 -8.38 -0.25 4.79
N PHE A 58 -7.98 0.56 3.82
CA PHE A 58 -8.74 1.74 3.41
C PHE A 58 -10.21 1.40 3.06
N ARG A 59 -10.43 0.34 2.28
CA ARG A 59 -11.78 -0.08 1.85
C ARG A 59 -12.57 -0.85 2.90
N GLY A 60 -11.92 -1.30 3.98
CA GLY A 60 -12.56 -2.18 4.96
C GLY A 60 -12.87 -3.57 4.40
N HIS A 61 -12.00 -4.10 3.54
CA HIS A 61 -12.11 -5.47 3.01
C HIS A 61 -11.16 -6.39 3.77
N PHE A 62 -11.33 -6.47 5.09
CA PHE A 62 -10.44 -7.21 5.99
C PHE A 62 -10.35 -8.70 5.66
N GLU A 63 -11.38 -9.26 5.02
CA GLU A 63 -11.39 -10.66 4.58
C GLU A 63 -10.34 -11.00 3.52
N ASN A 64 -9.75 -10.00 2.85
CA ASN A 64 -8.70 -10.18 1.85
C ASN A 64 -7.29 -9.93 2.40
N ILE A 65 -7.16 -9.63 3.70
CA ILE A 65 -5.87 -9.35 4.34
C ILE A 65 -5.30 -10.67 4.88
N ASP A 66 -4.15 -11.07 4.35
CA ASP A 66 -3.45 -12.29 4.79
C ASP A 66 -2.73 -12.08 6.14
N ILE A 67 -2.27 -10.85 6.42
CA ILE A 67 -1.58 -10.48 7.67
C ILE A 67 -2.60 -10.34 8.79
N LYS A 68 -2.43 -11.06 9.90
CA LYS A 68 -3.30 -10.94 11.08
C LYS A 68 -2.87 -9.79 11.98
N ARG A 69 -3.77 -9.33 12.86
CA ARG A 69 -3.44 -8.26 13.81
C ARG A 69 -2.36 -8.67 14.80
N GLU A 70 -2.21 -9.96 15.08
CA GLU A 70 -1.20 -10.50 15.99
C GLU A 70 0.17 -10.65 15.31
N ASP A 71 0.22 -10.62 13.98
CA ASP A 71 1.45 -10.87 13.24
C ASP A 71 2.41 -9.68 13.35
N MET A 72 3.69 -9.97 13.55
CA MET A 72 4.77 -8.97 13.66
C MET A 72 4.74 -7.93 12.51
N PRO A 73 4.57 -8.31 11.22
CA PRO A 73 4.49 -7.36 10.12
C PRO A 73 3.40 -6.30 10.28
N PHE A 74 2.25 -6.65 10.88
CA PHE A 74 1.18 -5.66 11.11
C PHE A 74 1.61 -4.61 12.13
N LEU A 75 2.20 -5.01 13.26
CA LEU A 75 2.71 -4.08 14.26
C LEU A 75 3.79 -3.15 13.67
N MET A 76 4.71 -3.69 12.87
CA MET A 76 5.70 -2.88 12.15
C MET A 76 5.03 -1.84 11.25
N ILE A 77 4.07 -2.25 10.42
CA ILE A 77 3.37 -1.33 9.52
C ILE A 77 2.65 -0.24 10.31
N PHE A 78 1.94 -0.61 11.39
CA PHE A 78 1.20 0.33 12.20
C PHE A 78 2.14 1.32 12.92
N GLU A 79 3.21 0.84 13.54
CA GLU A 79 4.19 1.72 14.19
C GLU A 79 4.84 2.68 13.20
N GLN A 80 5.30 2.17 12.05
CA GLN A 80 5.95 3.00 11.05
C GLN A 80 4.98 4.02 10.44
N TYR A 81 3.70 3.67 10.29
CA TYR A 81 2.65 4.62 9.91
C TYR A 81 2.52 5.78 10.89
N LEU A 82 2.42 5.49 12.20
CA LEU A 82 2.31 6.54 13.23
C LEU A 82 3.52 7.48 13.21
N ARG A 83 4.72 6.92 13.14
CA ARG A 83 5.97 7.70 13.06
C ARG A 83 6.04 8.51 11.76
N ALA A 84 5.58 7.96 10.64
CA ALA A 84 5.54 8.65 9.36
C ALA A 84 4.56 9.83 9.37
N PHE A 85 3.36 9.64 9.93
CA PHE A 85 2.36 10.70 10.09
C PHE A 85 2.88 11.79 11.04
N GLY A 86 3.40 11.40 12.21
CA GLY A 86 3.95 12.34 13.19
C GLY A 86 5.10 13.20 12.62
N ARG A 87 5.89 12.65 11.70
CA ARG A 87 6.99 13.36 11.03
C ARG A 87 6.52 14.25 9.87
N GLN A 88 5.63 13.76 9.02
CA GLN A 88 5.25 14.43 7.76
C GLN A 88 3.98 15.27 7.86
N CYS A 89 3.13 14.99 8.84
CA CYS A 89 1.84 15.63 9.04
C CYS A 89 1.66 16.24 10.46
N PRO A 90 2.69 16.84 11.08
CA PRO A 90 2.60 17.27 12.48
C PRO A 90 1.51 18.32 12.74
N SER A 91 1.20 19.17 11.74
CA SER A 91 0.15 20.19 11.81
C SER A 91 -1.27 19.63 11.81
N TYR A 92 -1.45 18.34 11.52
CA TYR A 92 -2.75 17.68 11.43
C TYR A 92 -3.02 16.71 12.60
N LEU A 93 -2.13 16.70 13.58
CA LEU A 93 -2.33 16.04 14.86
C LEU A 93 -3.26 16.88 15.75
N PRO A 94 -4.07 16.24 16.60
CA PRO A 94 -4.95 16.95 17.52
C PRO A 94 -4.13 17.60 18.66
N GLU A 95 -4.77 18.47 19.43
CA GLU A 95 -4.13 19.13 20.59
C GLU A 95 -3.72 18.13 21.68
N ASP A 96 -4.53 17.10 21.89
CA ASP A 96 -4.33 16.03 22.87
C ASP A 96 -3.37 14.92 22.39
N LYS A 97 -2.59 15.19 21.34
CA LYS A 97 -1.62 14.24 20.78
C LYS A 97 -0.70 13.66 21.86
N VAL A 98 -0.37 12.38 21.70
CA VAL A 98 0.52 11.65 22.60
C VAL A 98 1.88 11.44 21.95
N GLU A 99 2.94 11.52 22.75
CA GLU A 99 4.28 11.21 22.29
C GLU A 99 4.42 9.71 22.06
N ILE A 100 4.99 9.33 20.91
CA ILE A 100 5.32 7.94 20.61
C ILE A 100 6.54 7.58 21.46
N MET A 101 6.40 6.52 22.26
CA MET A 101 7.46 6.02 23.13
C MET A 101 8.20 4.87 22.47
N GLU A 102 9.48 4.70 22.79
CA GLU A 102 10.27 3.55 22.38
C GLU A 102 11.14 3.02 23.51
N GLN A 103 11.42 1.72 23.47
CA GLN A 103 12.37 1.10 24.39
C GLN A 103 13.78 1.27 23.85
N VAL A 104 14.65 1.86 24.67
CA VAL A 104 16.09 1.95 24.39
C VAL A 104 16.86 1.19 25.45
N CYS A 105 18.01 0.65 25.06
CA CYS A 105 18.89 -0.02 26.00
C CYS A 105 19.44 0.99 27.01
N ALA A 106 19.14 0.78 28.29
CA ALA A 106 19.66 1.56 29.40
C ALA A 106 21.00 1.01 29.90
N MET A 107 21.15 -0.33 29.90
CA MET A 107 22.34 -1.01 30.36
C MET A 107 22.65 -2.23 29.49
N GLU A 108 23.91 -2.31 29.04
CA GLU A 108 24.45 -3.46 28.31
C GLU A 108 25.30 -4.32 29.24
N GLU A 109 25.13 -5.63 29.17
CA GLU A 109 26.10 -6.60 29.65
C GLU A 109 27.09 -6.89 28.52
N VAL A 110 28.39 -6.72 28.83
CA VAL A 110 29.47 -6.90 27.85
C VAL A 110 30.33 -8.09 28.26
N SER A 111 30.27 -9.17 27.50
CA SER A 111 31.16 -10.31 27.70
C SER A 111 32.50 -10.06 27.01
N LYS A 112 33.61 -10.30 27.72
CA LYS A 112 34.98 -10.15 27.19
C LYS A 112 35.76 -11.46 27.25
N ASN A 113 36.67 -11.67 26.32
CA ASN A 113 37.61 -12.80 26.37
C ASN A 113 38.72 -12.54 27.41
N ILE A 114 39.61 -13.52 27.60
CA ILE A 114 40.75 -13.42 28.53
C ILE A 114 41.77 -12.32 28.18
N TYR A 115 41.72 -11.80 26.94
CA TYR A 115 42.58 -10.72 26.44
C TYR A 115 41.88 -9.35 26.48
N GLY A 116 40.62 -9.29 26.92
CA GLY A 116 39.83 -8.06 27.03
C GLY A 116 39.01 -7.69 25.79
N ASP A 117 39.03 -8.50 24.72
CA ASP A 117 38.21 -8.25 23.52
C ASP A 117 36.74 -8.54 23.80
N VAL A 118 35.86 -7.67 23.31
CA VAL A 118 34.41 -7.82 23.45
C VAL A 118 33.92 -8.99 22.58
N LEU A 119 33.37 -10.02 23.23
CA LEU A 119 32.76 -11.18 22.59
C LEU A 119 31.29 -10.92 22.24
N SER A 120 30.56 -10.25 23.12
CA SER A 120 29.15 -9.93 22.91
C SER A 120 28.74 -8.70 23.72
N ARG A 121 27.67 -8.05 23.26
CA ARG A 121 26.92 -7.03 23.99
C ARG A 121 25.46 -7.46 24.00
N VAL A 122 24.87 -7.57 25.18
CA VAL A 122 23.46 -7.92 25.35
C VAL A 122 22.82 -6.84 26.17
N CYS A 123 21.68 -6.32 25.71
CA CYS A 123 20.93 -5.37 26.52
C CYS A 123 20.24 -6.09 27.69
N VAL A 124 20.53 -5.69 28.91
CA VAL A 124 19.99 -6.30 30.14
C VAL A 124 18.96 -5.42 30.84
N GLU A 125 18.92 -4.12 30.52
CA GLU A 125 17.92 -3.20 31.03
C GLU A 125 17.41 -2.29 29.91
N TYR A 126 16.09 -2.18 29.79
CA TYR A 126 15.41 -1.31 28.84
C TYR A 126 14.67 -0.20 29.57
N LYS A 127 14.69 1.00 29.01
CA LYS A 127 13.88 2.13 29.49
C LYS A 127 13.04 2.71 28.37
N TRP A 128 11.88 3.24 28.73
CA TRP A 128 11.02 3.97 27.79
C TRP A 128 11.50 5.41 27.65
N VAL A 129 11.68 5.86 26.41
CA VAL A 129 12.03 7.24 26.08
C VAL A 129 11.07 7.79 25.03
N GLY A 130 10.81 9.09 25.12
CA GLY A 130 10.04 9.81 24.12
C GLY A 130 10.85 9.99 22.83
N THR A 131 10.19 9.81 21.69
CA THR A 131 10.83 9.89 20.37
C THR A 131 10.86 11.31 19.78
N GLY A 132 10.18 12.27 20.41
CA GLY A 132 9.87 13.58 19.85
C GLY A 132 8.84 13.54 18.70
N LEU A 133 8.32 12.37 18.34
CA LEU A 133 7.23 12.19 17.38
C LEU A 133 5.92 11.97 18.12
N PHE A 134 4.83 12.46 17.53
CA PHE A 134 3.51 12.43 18.15
C PHE A 134 2.52 11.67 17.27
N ALA A 135 1.51 11.07 17.91
CA ALA A 135 0.43 10.34 17.27
C ALA A 135 -0.93 10.79 17.80
N ARG A 136 -1.99 10.44 17.07
CA ARG A 136 -3.36 10.52 17.60
C ARG A 136 -3.50 9.54 18.77
N PRO A 137 -4.12 9.95 19.89
CA PRO A 137 -4.21 9.08 21.07
C PRO A 137 -4.92 7.76 20.80
N ASP A 138 -6.02 7.78 20.06
CA ASP A 138 -6.82 6.59 19.75
C ASP A 138 -6.06 5.58 18.88
N LEU A 139 -5.30 6.04 17.88
CA LEU A 139 -4.45 5.20 17.06
C LEU A 139 -3.26 4.63 17.85
N TYR A 140 -2.61 5.46 18.69
CA TYR A 140 -1.49 5.01 19.50
C TYR A 140 -1.92 3.97 20.54
N ASN A 141 -3.09 4.15 21.15
CA ASN A 141 -3.67 3.17 22.07
C ASN A 141 -3.98 1.85 21.34
N ALA A 142 -4.58 1.91 20.14
CA ALA A 142 -4.84 0.70 19.35
C ALA A 142 -3.55 -0.04 18.94
N LYS A 143 -2.47 0.69 18.62
CA LYS A 143 -1.14 0.08 18.40
C LYS A 143 -0.60 -0.58 19.66
N THR A 144 -0.78 0.06 20.81
CA THR A 144 -0.33 -0.47 22.11
C THR A 144 -1.06 -1.76 22.48
N GLU A 145 -2.36 -1.88 22.18
CA GLU A 145 -3.11 -3.14 22.35
C GLU A 145 -2.51 -4.30 21.53
N VAL A 146 -2.14 -4.03 20.28
CA VAL A 146 -1.48 -5.01 19.41
C VAL A 146 -0.10 -5.39 19.95
N GLU A 147 0.69 -4.40 20.38
CA GLU A 147 2.00 -4.62 20.96
C GLU A 147 1.94 -5.48 22.22
N ASN A 148 0.91 -5.32 23.05
CA ASN A 148 0.71 -6.12 24.25
C ASN A 148 0.40 -7.59 23.93
N ILE A 149 -0.37 -7.86 22.86
CA ILE A 149 -0.63 -9.23 22.39
C ILE A 149 0.66 -9.89 21.90
N GLN A 150 1.47 -9.17 21.12
CA GLN A 150 2.75 -9.71 20.65
C GLN A 150 3.74 -9.96 21.80
N ARG A 151 3.74 -9.11 22.82
CA ARG A 151 4.54 -9.35 24.03
C ARG A 151 4.14 -10.64 24.74
N SER A 152 2.85 -10.97 24.83
CA SER A 152 2.43 -12.27 25.41
C SER A 152 2.81 -13.46 24.53
N ASP A 153 2.91 -13.27 23.21
CA ASP A 153 3.24 -14.30 22.21
C ASP A 153 4.76 -14.39 21.87
N ALA A 154 5.60 -13.62 22.56
CA ALA A 154 7.03 -13.49 22.24
C ALA A 154 7.79 -14.82 22.31
N LEU A 155 7.44 -15.71 23.25
CA LEU A 155 8.07 -17.02 23.38
C LEU A 155 7.81 -17.94 22.18
N ARG A 156 6.55 -17.98 21.71
CA ARG A 156 6.15 -18.76 20.53
C ARG A 156 6.89 -18.24 19.29
N THR A 157 6.89 -16.93 19.09
CA THR A 157 7.56 -16.27 17.97
C THR A 157 9.06 -16.56 17.95
N THR A 158 9.70 -16.54 19.12
CA THR A 158 11.13 -16.87 19.24
C THR A 158 11.40 -18.33 18.89
N MET A 159 10.54 -19.26 19.31
CA MET A 159 10.67 -20.67 18.97
C MET A 159 10.49 -20.94 17.48
N GLU A 160 9.52 -20.28 16.83
CA GLU A 160 9.31 -20.38 15.37
C GLU A 160 10.53 -19.92 14.57
N MET A 161 11.20 -18.83 15.00
CA MET A 161 12.44 -18.36 14.37
C MET A 161 13.62 -19.32 14.56
N ILE A 162 13.72 -20.00 15.71
CA ILE A 162 14.80 -20.97 16.00
C ILE A 162 14.64 -22.24 15.17
N LEU A 163 13.41 -22.70 14.99
CA LEU A 163 13.09 -23.94 14.27
C LEU A 163 13.08 -23.76 12.74
N ASP A 164 13.26 -22.54 12.24
CA ASP A 164 13.21 -22.22 10.83
C ASP A 164 14.47 -22.68 10.07
N PRO A 165 14.36 -23.68 9.17
CA PRO A 165 15.49 -24.20 8.40
C PRO A 165 16.01 -23.21 7.34
N ASN A 166 15.31 -22.11 7.06
CA ASN A 166 15.70 -21.08 6.08
C ASN A 166 15.94 -19.70 6.72
N SER A 167 16.42 -19.69 7.97
CA SER A 167 16.62 -18.46 8.77
C SER A 167 17.42 -17.36 8.05
N MET A 168 18.46 -17.70 7.27
CA MET A 168 19.27 -16.73 6.53
C MET A 168 18.48 -16.09 5.36
N GLY A 169 17.72 -16.88 4.60
CA GLY A 169 16.87 -16.36 3.52
C GLY A 169 15.75 -15.47 4.05
N ASN A 170 15.12 -15.90 5.15
CA ASN A 170 14.05 -15.17 5.81
C ASN A 170 14.55 -13.87 6.46
N SER A 171 15.81 -13.84 6.94
CA SER A 171 16.46 -12.61 7.42
C SER A 171 16.66 -11.58 6.30
N VAL A 172 17.07 -12.03 5.11
CA VAL A 172 17.20 -11.16 3.93
C VAL A 172 15.83 -10.64 3.50
N ASP A 173 14.80 -11.49 3.48
CA ASP A 173 13.41 -11.06 3.23
C ASP A 173 12.93 -10.00 4.19
N LEU A 174 13.15 -10.20 5.49
CA LEU A 174 12.77 -9.23 6.51
C LEU A 174 13.46 -7.88 6.26
N MET A 175 14.73 -7.88 5.84
CA MET A 175 15.44 -6.65 5.47
C MET A 175 14.80 -5.97 4.25
N HIS A 176 14.41 -6.74 3.21
CA HIS A 176 13.71 -6.21 2.05
C HIS A 176 12.35 -5.63 2.42
N GLN A 177 11.56 -6.34 3.23
CA GLN A 177 10.26 -5.89 3.74
C GLN A 177 10.40 -4.61 4.56
N ALA A 178 11.36 -4.54 5.48
CA ALA A 178 11.64 -3.35 6.27
C ALA A 178 12.01 -2.15 5.40
N LYS A 179 12.82 -2.37 4.36
CA LYS A 179 13.19 -1.31 3.40
C LYS A 179 12.01 -0.91 2.51
N GLY A 180 11.18 -1.86 2.10
CA GLY A 180 9.92 -1.62 1.39
C GLY A 180 8.99 -0.74 2.22
N LEU A 181 8.74 -1.11 3.47
CA LEU A 181 7.94 -0.33 4.42
C LEU A 181 8.51 1.07 4.67
N LYS A 182 9.84 1.19 4.83
CA LYS A 182 10.50 2.49 4.95
C LYS A 182 10.23 3.36 3.71
N ASN A 183 10.35 2.79 2.51
CA ASN A 183 10.07 3.49 1.27
C ASN A 183 8.60 3.91 1.18
N ASP A 184 7.67 3.03 1.58
CA ASP A 184 6.24 3.35 1.62
C ASP A 184 5.98 4.54 2.51
N MET A 185 6.54 4.54 3.71
CA MET A 185 6.37 5.64 4.65
C MET A 185 6.94 6.97 4.17
N LEU A 186 7.97 6.95 3.30
CA LEU A 186 8.51 8.16 2.66
C LEU A 186 7.62 8.71 1.52
N GLN A 187 6.63 7.93 1.06
CA GLN A 187 5.80 8.26 -0.11
C GLN A 187 4.32 8.41 0.23
N ILE A 188 3.80 7.67 1.22
CA ILE A 188 2.36 7.54 1.48
C ILE A 188 1.67 8.90 1.68
N PHE A 189 2.32 9.86 2.35
CA PHE A 189 1.80 11.21 2.56
C PHE A 189 2.20 12.23 1.48
N LYS A 190 3.06 11.84 0.53
CA LYS A 190 3.31 12.62 -0.70
C LYS A 190 2.21 12.38 -1.72
N ILE A 191 1.69 11.15 -1.78
CA ILE A 191 0.62 10.76 -2.70
C ILE A 191 -0.78 10.81 -2.06
N ASN A 192 -0.87 11.01 -0.75
CA ASN A 192 -2.12 11.23 -0.02
C ASN A 192 -1.98 12.44 0.92
N SER A 193 -2.79 13.49 0.71
CA SER A 193 -2.76 14.66 1.59
C SER A 193 -3.12 14.30 3.03
N CYS A 194 -2.36 14.80 4.00
CA CYS A 194 -2.49 14.47 5.43
C CYS A 194 -3.89 14.71 6.03
N ASN A 195 -4.65 15.68 5.52
CA ASN A 195 -6.01 16.00 5.96
C ASN A 195 -7.10 15.41 5.06
N SER A 196 -6.76 14.55 4.10
CA SER A 196 -7.75 14.01 3.18
C SER A 196 -8.74 13.09 3.91
N PRO A 197 -10.02 13.05 3.50
CA PRO A 197 -10.97 12.06 3.99
C PRO A 197 -10.49 10.62 3.78
N GLY A 198 -9.69 10.38 2.73
CA GLY A 198 -9.09 9.08 2.45
C GLY A 198 -8.13 8.62 3.53
N VAL A 199 -7.20 9.50 3.95
CA VAL A 199 -6.29 9.23 5.07
C VAL A 199 -7.07 8.96 6.35
N ARG A 200 -8.11 9.75 6.64
CA ARG A 200 -8.95 9.53 7.83
C ARG A 200 -9.69 8.20 7.81
N ARG A 201 -10.24 7.81 6.65
CA ARG A 201 -10.88 6.50 6.47
C ARG A 201 -9.88 5.36 6.67
N PHE A 202 -8.68 5.50 6.11
CA PHE A 202 -7.60 4.53 6.30
C PHE A 202 -7.21 4.41 7.79
N GLU A 203 -6.99 5.53 8.49
CA GLU A 203 -6.68 5.54 9.94
C GLU A 203 -7.77 4.84 10.75
N GLU A 204 -9.04 5.15 10.48
CA GLU A 204 -10.15 4.55 11.22
C GLU A 204 -10.23 3.03 11.00
N ASN A 205 -10.10 2.57 9.77
CA ASN A 205 -10.08 1.13 9.51
C ASN A 205 -8.81 0.45 10.03
N LEU A 206 -7.64 1.13 10.03
CA LEU A 206 -6.42 0.60 10.62
C LEU A 206 -6.60 0.36 12.13
N LYS A 207 -7.24 1.31 12.82
CA LYS A 207 -7.66 1.18 14.23
C LYS A 207 -8.63 0.02 14.43
N LEU A 208 -9.68 -0.08 13.61
CA LEU A 208 -10.69 -1.14 13.74
C LEU A 208 -10.06 -2.52 13.53
N PHE A 209 -9.17 -2.66 12.55
CA PHE A 209 -8.40 -3.88 12.31
C PHE A 209 -7.53 -4.24 13.52
N ALA A 210 -6.77 -3.27 14.04
CA ALA A 210 -5.95 -3.45 15.23
C ALA A 210 -6.75 -3.85 16.47
N LEU A 211 -8.01 -3.41 16.57
CA LEU A 211 -8.90 -3.73 17.69
C LEU A 211 -9.79 -4.95 17.45
N ASN A 212 -9.62 -5.67 16.33
CA ASN A 212 -10.49 -6.78 15.90
C ASN A 212 -11.98 -6.39 15.91
N LYS A 213 -12.27 -5.18 15.43
CA LYS A 213 -13.63 -4.65 15.26
C LYS A 213 -14.04 -4.73 13.79
N PRO A 214 -15.36 -4.80 13.49
CA PRO A 214 -15.85 -4.73 12.13
C PRO A 214 -15.34 -3.48 11.42
N SER A 215 -14.91 -3.64 10.17
CA SER A 215 -14.47 -2.54 9.31
C SER A 215 -15.61 -1.59 8.95
N ILE A 216 -15.28 -0.35 8.63
CA ILE A 216 -16.15 0.51 7.84
C ILE A 216 -15.94 0.15 6.37
N ARG A 217 -16.78 -0.79 5.91
CA ARG A 217 -16.69 -1.40 4.59
C ARG A 217 -17.21 -0.47 3.49
N MET A 218 -16.46 -0.40 2.39
CA MET A 218 -16.89 0.25 1.15
C MET A 218 -17.52 -0.77 0.20
N GLU A 219 -18.58 -0.36 -0.50
CA GLU A 219 -19.22 -1.17 -1.56
C GLU A 219 -18.27 -1.44 -2.74
N ALA A 220 -17.46 -0.45 -3.11
CA ALA A 220 -16.53 -0.58 -4.24
C ALA A 220 -15.40 -1.56 -3.91
N HIS A 221 -15.36 -2.69 -4.62
CA HIS A 221 -14.32 -3.71 -4.51
C HIS A 221 -12.90 -3.16 -4.70
N SER A 222 -11.95 -3.76 -3.98
CA SER A 222 -10.53 -3.54 -4.24
C SER A 222 -10.16 -3.96 -5.65
N LYS A 223 -9.38 -3.13 -6.35
CA LYS A 223 -8.84 -3.49 -7.67
C LYS A 223 -7.96 -4.73 -7.61
N TYR A 224 -7.25 -4.94 -6.49
CA TYR A 224 -6.40 -6.11 -6.29
C TYR A 224 -7.22 -7.38 -6.07
N ALA A 225 -8.30 -7.30 -5.30
CA ALA A 225 -9.23 -8.42 -5.14
C ALA A 225 -9.90 -8.78 -6.47
N THR A 226 -10.39 -7.77 -7.21
CA THR A 226 -10.98 -7.98 -8.55
C THR A 226 -9.99 -8.64 -9.50
N MET A 227 -8.74 -8.14 -9.53
CA MET A 227 -7.65 -8.73 -10.32
C MET A 227 -7.41 -10.20 -9.96
N LYS A 228 -7.26 -10.54 -8.67
CA LYS A 228 -6.97 -11.92 -8.25
C LYS A 228 -8.09 -12.88 -8.69
N LYS A 229 -9.33 -12.40 -8.67
CA LYS A 229 -10.52 -13.15 -9.13
C LYS A 229 -10.55 -13.31 -10.66
N SER A 230 -10.26 -12.27 -11.42
CA SER A 230 -10.26 -12.33 -12.89
C SER A 230 -9.07 -13.09 -13.46
N GLY A 231 -7.94 -13.10 -12.75
CA GLY A 231 -6.68 -13.67 -13.22
C GLY A 231 -5.98 -12.78 -14.25
N GLY A 232 -4.90 -13.31 -14.83
CA GLY A 232 -4.10 -12.62 -15.83
C GLY A 232 -4.70 -12.67 -17.24
N PRO A 233 -4.25 -11.76 -18.13
CA PRO A 233 -4.79 -11.62 -19.48
C PRO A 233 -4.54 -12.84 -20.36
N THR A 234 -5.48 -13.12 -21.27
CA THR A 234 -5.39 -14.14 -22.32
C THR A 234 -5.09 -13.48 -23.65
N GLY A 235 -3.81 -13.22 -23.95
CA GLY A 235 -3.42 -12.54 -25.19
C GLY A 235 -1.91 -12.42 -25.34
N SER A 236 -1.46 -11.80 -26.43
CA SER A 236 -0.05 -11.44 -26.60
C SER A 236 0.34 -10.39 -25.57
N GLN A 237 1.43 -10.61 -24.85
CA GLN A 237 1.92 -9.72 -23.79
C GLN A 237 3.40 -9.41 -24.02
N ASP A 238 3.82 -8.21 -23.65
CA ASP A 238 5.22 -7.82 -23.65
C ASP A 238 5.91 -8.23 -22.35
N PHE A 239 6.34 -9.50 -22.32
CA PHE A 239 7.04 -10.05 -21.17
C PHE A 239 8.40 -9.39 -20.90
N ASN A 240 9.06 -8.76 -21.88
CA ASN A 240 10.28 -8.01 -21.61
C ASN A 240 9.98 -6.84 -20.66
N LYS A 241 8.98 -6.02 -21.00
CA LYS A 241 8.55 -4.89 -20.18
C LYS A 241 8.04 -5.34 -18.81
N LEU A 242 7.20 -6.37 -18.75
CA LEU A 242 6.68 -6.89 -17.47
C LEU A 242 7.80 -7.32 -16.53
N ILE A 243 8.76 -8.11 -17.03
CA ILE A 243 9.87 -8.58 -16.22
C ILE A 243 10.77 -7.40 -15.82
N ASP A 244 11.01 -6.45 -16.73
CA ASP A 244 11.82 -5.27 -16.45
C ASP A 244 11.24 -4.42 -15.31
N ASP A 245 9.93 -4.16 -15.35
CA ASP A 245 9.22 -3.41 -14.32
C ASP A 245 9.22 -4.14 -12.98
N LEU A 246 9.00 -5.47 -12.98
CA LEU A 246 9.04 -6.30 -11.78
C LEU A 246 10.44 -6.31 -11.13
N VAL A 247 11.50 -6.53 -11.91
CA VAL A 247 12.87 -6.55 -11.40
C VAL A 247 13.30 -5.15 -10.96
N THR A 248 12.95 -4.10 -11.72
CA THR A 248 13.20 -2.70 -11.33
C THR A 248 12.59 -2.42 -9.96
N ASN A 249 11.33 -2.81 -9.74
CA ASN A 249 10.65 -2.59 -8.48
C ASN A 249 11.34 -3.35 -7.33
N GLN A 250 11.61 -4.64 -7.50
CA GLN A 250 12.29 -5.45 -6.49
C GLN A 250 13.67 -4.90 -6.13
N SER A 251 14.42 -4.42 -7.13
CA SER A 251 15.79 -3.93 -6.95
C SER A 251 15.90 -2.69 -6.05
N LYS A 252 14.81 -1.93 -5.84
CA LYS A 252 14.78 -0.79 -4.91
C LYS A 252 15.14 -1.20 -3.48
N THR A 253 14.91 -2.46 -3.14
CA THR A 253 15.21 -3.01 -1.81
C THR A 253 16.61 -3.62 -1.73
N TRP A 254 17.33 -3.82 -2.85
CA TRP A 254 18.68 -4.41 -2.85
C TRP A 254 19.71 -3.56 -2.10
N SER A 255 20.58 -4.22 -1.35
CA SER A 255 21.60 -3.57 -0.51
C SER A 255 22.83 -3.16 -1.31
N PHE A 256 23.42 -4.08 -2.07
CA PHE A 256 24.71 -3.88 -2.76
C PHE A 256 24.57 -3.78 -4.27
N ASN A 257 23.69 -4.59 -4.86
CA ASN A 257 23.51 -4.64 -6.30
C ASN A 257 22.60 -3.50 -6.77
N ARG A 258 22.87 -3.02 -7.99
CA ARG A 258 22.03 -2.06 -8.72
C ARG A 258 21.62 -2.67 -10.03
N TYR A 259 20.31 -2.85 -10.20
CA TYR A 259 19.72 -3.31 -11.44
C TYR A 259 19.95 -2.29 -12.57
N THR A 260 20.14 -2.75 -13.81
CA THR A 260 20.19 -1.91 -15.00
C THR A 260 18.83 -1.96 -15.72
N PRO A 261 18.01 -0.91 -15.69
CA PRO A 261 16.72 -0.87 -16.39
C PRO A 261 16.85 -1.12 -17.88
N GLY A 262 15.89 -1.82 -18.47
CA GLY A 262 15.88 -2.21 -19.88
C GLY A 262 16.86 -3.32 -20.24
N SER A 263 17.54 -3.95 -19.27
CA SER A 263 18.54 -4.99 -19.53
C SER A 263 17.99 -6.41 -19.64
N ILE A 264 16.66 -6.57 -19.55
CA ILE A 264 16.01 -7.88 -19.71
C ILE A 264 16.31 -8.46 -21.09
N SER A 265 16.74 -9.72 -21.10
CA SER A 265 17.06 -10.44 -22.32
C SER A 265 16.74 -11.94 -22.19
N ALA A 266 16.73 -12.63 -23.33
CA ALA A 266 16.49 -14.08 -23.41
C ALA A 266 15.21 -14.55 -22.67
N VAL A 267 14.13 -13.77 -22.80
CA VAL A 267 12.84 -14.11 -22.18
C VAL A 267 12.32 -15.42 -22.77
N SER A 268 12.05 -16.38 -21.89
CA SER A 268 11.56 -17.70 -22.24
C SER A 268 10.34 -18.05 -21.38
N VAL A 269 9.27 -18.51 -22.04
CA VAL A 269 8.09 -19.07 -21.37
C VAL A 269 8.38 -20.53 -21.08
N MET A 270 8.66 -20.87 -19.82
CA MET A 270 9.02 -22.22 -19.43
C MET A 270 7.82 -23.18 -19.42
N SER A 271 6.64 -22.68 -19.07
CA SER A 271 5.41 -23.46 -19.06
C SER A 271 4.17 -22.55 -19.16
N LYS A 272 3.04 -23.14 -19.56
CA LYS A 272 1.75 -22.46 -19.71
C LYS A 272 0.63 -23.20 -18.98
N ASP A 273 -0.44 -22.49 -18.63
CA ASP A 273 -1.67 -23.08 -18.11
C ASP A 273 -2.60 -23.56 -19.25
N SER A 274 -3.78 -24.09 -18.88
CA SER A 274 -4.78 -24.58 -19.84
C SER A 274 -5.40 -23.48 -20.71
N GLN A 275 -5.23 -22.21 -20.35
CA GLN A 275 -5.70 -21.05 -21.12
C GLN A 275 -4.56 -20.43 -21.97
N GLY A 276 -3.38 -21.06 -21.99
CA GLY A 276 -2.22 -20.59 -22.74
C GLY A 276 -1.46 -19.44 -22.07
N ARG A 277 -1.80 -19.07 -20.83
CA ARG A 277 -1.12 -18.02 -20.05
C ARG A 277 0.16 -18.58 -19.42
N PRO A 278 1.19 -17.78 -19.15
CA PRO A 278 2.40 -18.26 -18.50
C PRO A 278 2.10 -18.88 -17.14
N LYS A 279 2.75 -20.01 -16.85
CA LYS A 279 2.92 -20.57 -15.50
C LYS A 279 4.28 -20.25 -14.92
N SER A 280 5.31 -20.15 -15.78
CA SER A 280 6.64 -19.74 -15.37
C SER A 280 7.37 -19.05 -16.53
N LEU A 281 8.05 -17.94 -16.23
CA LEU A 281 8.91 -17.20 -17.14
C LEU A 281 10.35 -17.23 -16.60
N LYS A 282 11.33 -17.22 -17.51
CA LYS A 282 12.74 -17.01 -17.17
C LYS A 282 13.36 -15.98 -18.10
N ALA A 283 14.21 -15.13 -17.55
CA ALA A 283 14.96 -14.14 -18.32
C ALA A 283 16.33 -13.88 -17.67
N ASN A 284 17.23 -13.27 -18.45
CA ASN A 284 18.50 -12.75 -17.97
C ASN A 284 18.39 -11.24 -17.73
N TYR A 285 19.23 -10.72 -16.85
CA TYR A 285 19.33 -9.30 -16.59
C TYR A 285 20.74 -8.86 -16.23
N SER A 286 21.02 -7.56 -16.39
CA SER A 286 22.29 -6.95 -16.00
C SER A 286 22.17 -6.20 -14.67
N TYR A 287 23.19 -6.31 -13.83
CA TYR A 287 23.31 -5.54 -12.60
C TYR A 287 24.76 -5.12 -12.36
N SER A 288 24.96 -4.01 -11.67
CA SER A 288 26.29 -3.59 -11.22
C SER A 288 26.42 -3.74 -9.71
N GLY A 289 27.57 -4.25 -9.26
CA GLY A 289 27.95 -4.34 -7.85
C GLY A 289 29.48 -4.35 -7.73
N PHE A 290 30.02 -3.80 -6.65
CA PHE A 290 31.47 -3.77 -6.36
C PHE A 290 32.39 -3.41 -7.56
N GLY A 291 31.93 -2.50 -8.43
CA GLY A 291 32.73 -1.95 -9.54
C GLY A 291 32.66 -2.71 -10.88
N SER A 292 31.91 -3.82 -10.99
CA SER A 292 31.73 -4.53 -12.27
C SER A 292 30.26 -4.73 -12.65
N SER A 293 29.99 -4.72 -13.95
CA SER A 293 28.70 -5.13 -14.51
C SER A 293 28.68 -6.65 -14.65
N ASN A 294 27.66 -7.29 -14.10
CA ASN A 294 27.47 -8.73 -14.08
C ASN A 294 26.10 -9.10 -14.67
N GLN A 295 25.94 -10.37 -15.00
CA GLN A 295 24.68 -10.94 -15.48
C GLN A 295 24.06 -11.81 -14.40
N GLY A 296 22.76 -11.67 -14.20
CA GLY A 296 21.94 -12.53 -13.36
C GLY A 296 20.79 -13.14 -14.17
N TRP A 297 20.06 -14.05 -13.56
CA TRP A 297 18.80 -14.54 -14.10
C TRP A 297 17.67 -14.35 -13.10
N VAL A 298 16.46 -14.21 -13.63
CA VAL A 298 15.22 -14.13 -12.88
C VAL A 298 14.26 -15.19 -13.39
N ARG A 299 13.56 -15.85 -12.46
CA ARG A 299 12.44 -16.75 -12.75
C ARG A 299 11.19 -16.20 -12.07
N ILE A 300 10.08 -16.15 -12.80
CA ILE A 300 8.81 -15.64 -12.28
C ILE A 300 7.77 -16.73 -12.45
N ASP A 301 7.19 -17.16 -11.34
CA ASP A 301 6.09 -18.11 -11.35
C ASP A 301 4.75 -17.37 -11.26
N PHE A 302 3.76 -17.94 -11.93
CA PHE A 302 2.45 -17.35 -12.09
C PHE A 302 1.38 -18.23 -11.46
N ASN A 303 0.40 -17.60 -10.81
CA ASN A 303 -0.81 -18.24 -10.30
C ASN A 303 -2.03 -17.58 -10.94
N ASN A 304 -2.96 -18.38 -11.48
CA ASN A 304 -4.09 -17.90 -12.28
C ASN A 304 -3.67 -16.89 -13.37
N GLY A 305 -2.52 -17.12 -14.00
CA GLY A 305 -1.97 -16.25 -15.03
C GLY A 305 -1.40 -14.92 -14.54
N LEU A 306 -1.34 -14.66 -13.23
CA LEU A 306 -0.74 -13.45 -12.61
C LEU A 306 0.63 -13.76 -11.99
N PRO A 307 1.63 -12.86 -12.08
CA PRO A 307 2.88 -13.01 -11.33
C PRO A 307 2.61 -13.25 -9.84
N ASN A 308 3.22 -14.29 -9.28
CA ASN A 308 3.01 -14.70 -7.89
C ASN A 308 4.32 -14.77 -7.09
N CYS A 309 5.40 -15.27 -7.69
CA CYS A 309 6.71 -15.37 -7.04
C CYS A 309 7.81 -14.95 -8.01
N ILE A 310 8.76 -14.15 -7.54
CA ILE A 310 9.98 -13.78 -8.27
C ILE A 310 11.18 -14.41 -7.56
N TYR A 311 11.99 -15.14 -8.31
CA TYR A 311 13.20 -15.81 -7.84
C TYR A 311 14.40 -15.22 -8.57
N PHE A 312 15.42 -14.84 -7.81
CA PHE A 312 16.67 -14.32 -8.34
C PHE A 312 17.77 -15.37 -8.27
N PHE A 313 18.77 -15.27 -9.14
CA PHE A 313 19.85 -16.26 -9.23
C PHE A 313 20.62 -16.50 -7.93
N ASP A 314 20.75 -15.46 -7.10
CA ASP A 314 21.43 -15.46 -5.80
C ASP A 314 20.55 -16.06 -4.68
N PHE A 315 19.22 -16.01 -4.84
CA PHE A 315 18.25 -16.62 -3.93
C PHE A 315 17.20 -17.45 -4.70
N PRO A 316 17.60 -18.56 -5.33
CA PRO A 316 16.77 -19.30 -6.30
C PRO A 316 15.53 -19.97 -5.69
N ASN A 317 15.54 -20.18 -4.37
CA ASN A 317 14.48 -20.85 -3.61
C ASN A 317 13.63 -19.88 -2.78
N ASN A 318 13.94 -18.58 -2.83
CA ASN A 318 13.26 -17.56 -2.05
C ASN A 318 12.21 -16.87 -2.93
N CYS A 319 10.92 -17.03 -2.58
CA CYS A 319 9.84 -16.37 -3.32
C CYS A 319 9.72 -14.91 -2.86
N LYS A 320 10.09 -13.97 -3.74
CA LYS A 320 9.79 -12.55 -3.55
C LYS A 320 8.40 -12.23 -4.11
N THR A 321 7.55 -11.62 -3.30
CA THR A 321 6.21 -11.19 -3.72
C THR A 321 6.30 -10.05 -4.74
N PRO A 322 5.71 -10.18 -5.94
CA PRO A 322 5.62 -9.11 -6.93
C PRO A 322 4.90 -7.87 -6.39
N ASN A 323 5.24 -6.68 -6.92
CA ASN A 323 4.51 -5.47 -6.57
C ASN A 323 3.08 -5.51 -7.11
N SER A 324 2.10 -5.41 -6.23
CA SER A 324 0.68 -5.56 -6.58
C SER A 324 0.17 -4.56 -7.61
N SER A 325 0.69 -3.32 -7.66
CA SER A 325 0.27 -2.35 -8.69
C SER A 325 0.77 -2.76 -10.08
N ILE A 326 1.98 -3.32 -10.17
CA ILE A 326 2.49 -3.88 -11.44
C ILE A 326 1.64 -5.09 -11.88
N VAL A 327 1.31 -5.98 -10.95
CA VAL A 327 0.45 -7.14 -11.22
C VAL A 327 -0.95 -6.69 -11.66
N ALA A 328 -1.50 -5.63 -11.05
CA ALA A 328 -2.80 -5.06 -11.41
C ALA A 328 -2.80 -4.46 -12.82
N SER A 329 -1.79 -3.67 -13.18
CA SER A 329 -1.62 -3.16 -14.53
C SER A 329 -1.48 -4.28 -15.56
N TYR A 330 -0.75 -5.35 -15.22
CA TYR A 330 -0.65 -6.53 -16.06
C TYR A 330 -2.00 -7.23 -16.25
N ALA A 331 -2.77 -7.41 -15.18
CA ALA A 331 -4.11 -7.98 -15.25
C ALA A 331 -5.08 -7.14 -16.11
N GLN A 332 -4.90 -5.82 -16.12
CA GLN A 332 -5.70 -4.88 -16.90
C GLN A 332 -5.30 -4.81 -18.38
N GLY A 333 -4.18 -5.44 -18.77
CA GLY A 333 -3.71 -5.48 -20.15
C GLY A 333 -2.75 -4.35 -20.53
N ASP A 334 -2.20 -3.61 -19.57
CA ASP A 334 -1.24 -2.50 -19.82
C ASP A 334 0.10 -2.96 -20.44
N TYR A 335 0.27 -4.28 -20.55
CA TYR A 335 1.41 -4.95 -21.17
C TYR A 335 1.01 -5.71 -22.45
N GLY A 336 -0.17 -5.44 -23.02
CA GLY A 336 -0.58 -5.95 -24.33
C GLY A 336 0.37 -5.49 -25.45
N ARG A 337 0.47 -6.29 -26.51
CA ARG A 337 1.17 -5.96 -27.74
C ARG A 337 0.22 -5.64 -28.89
#